data_AF-A0A6L7ILT5-F1
#
_entry.id   AF-A0A6L7ILT5-F1
#
_cell.length_a   1.000
_cell.length_b   1.000
_cell.length_c   1.000
_cell.angle_alpha   90.00
_cell.angle_beta   90.00
_cell.angle_gamma   90.00
#
_symmetry.space_group_name_H-M   'P 1'
#
loop_
_entity.id
_entity.type
_entity.pdbx_description
1 polymer ?
#
loop_
_entity_poly.entity_id
_entity_poly.type
_entity_poly.pdbx_seq_one_letter_code
_entity_poly.pdbx_strand_id
1 'polypeptide(L)'
;MKKLPKLGCACEKHDLIESEYRTSTVGTDFTDGRNAEVSIIQCRLCQRIWLKYEIESPDNLKYSRWYKGIIAKKEVAVMKPENAVEYLENLDWYICGGSYFGNKEVFKQGNLSFDI
;
A
#
# COMPACT_ATOMS: atom_id res chain seq x y z
N MET A 1 1.67 -21.55 -9.86
CA MET A 1 1.58 -20.11 -9.52
C MET A 1 0.45 -19.50 -10.32
N LYS A 2 -0.57 -18.93 -9.67
CA LYS A 2 -1.60 -18.15 -10.40
C LYS A 2 -0.88 -17.00 -11.10
N LYS A 3 -1.13 -16.78 -12.39
CA LYS A 3 -0.56 -15.63 -13.10
C LYS A 3 -1.06 -14.36 -12.41
N LEU A 4 -0.14 -13.53 -11.94
CA LEU A 4 -0.48 -12.23 -11.38
C LEU A 4 -1.20 -11.40 -12.45
N PRO A 5 -2.32 -10.74 -12.12
CA PRO A 5 -3.07 -9.97 -13.08
C PRO A 5 -2.28 -8.74 -13.54
N LYS A 6 -2.31 -8.46 -14.85
CA LYS A 6 -1.94 -7.14 -15.39
C LYS A 6 -3.20 -6.28 -15.39
N LEU A 7 -3.26 -5.21 -14.59
CA LEU A 7 -4.47 -4.41 -14.47
C LEU A 7 -4.59 -3.31 -15.54
N GLY A 8 -3.52 -3.05 -16.28
CA GLY A 8 -3.48 -2.14 -17.43
C GLY A 8 -3.49 -0.65 -17.07
N CYS A 9 -3.05 -0.25 -15.88
CA CYS A 9 -3.03 1.16 -15.45
C CYS A 9 -1.72 1.54 -14.74
N ALA A 10 -1.28 2.79 -14.92
CA ALA A 10 -0.12 3.34 -14.22
C ALA A 10 -0.21 3.23 -12.69
N CYS A 11 -1.43 3.17 -12.13
CA CYS A 11 -1.61 3.05 -10.68
C CYS A 11 -1.19 1.73 -10.04
N GLU A 12 -0.78 0.76 -10.86
CA GLU A 12 -0.07 -0.44 -10.41
C GLU A 12 1.38 -0.17 -10.00
N LYS A 13 1.92 0.99 -10.38
CA LYS A 13 3.31 1.38 -10.10
C LYS A 13 3.39 2.30 -8.89
N HIS A 14 4.60 2.70 -8.50
CA HIS A 14 4.79 3.67 -7.42
C HIS A 14 4.07 4.99 -7.71
N ASP A 15 3.50 5.61 -6.67
CA ASP A 15 2.71 6.83 -6.75
C ASP A 15 3.61 8.06 -6.83
N LEU A 16 4.39 8.18 -7.91
CA LEU A 16 5.35 9.27 -8.09
C LEU A 16 4.67 10.63 -8.34
N ILE A 17 3.40 10.64 -8.70
CA ILE A 17 2.65 11.84 -9.07
C ILE A 17 1.35 11.89 -8.27
N GLU A 18 1.35 12.64 -7.17
CA GLU A 18 0.19 12.76 -6.27
C GLU A 18 -1.08 13.24 -7.00
N SER A 19 -0.94 14.09 -8.02
CA SER A 19 -2.07 14.64 -8.77
C SER A 19 -2.85 13.60 -9.58
N GLU A 20 -2.29 12.41 -9.80
CA GLU A 20 -2.97 11.27 -10.44
C GLU A 20 -3.98 10.59 -9.51
N TYR A 21 -3.99 10.95 -8.22
CA TYR A 21 -4.82 10.35 -7.19
C TYR A 21 -5.75 11.35 -6.50
N ARG A 22 -6.82 10.80 -5.93
CA ARG A 22 -7.53 11.43 -4.81
C ARG A 22 -7.10 10.68 -3.56
N THR A 23 -6.56 11.39 -2.58
CA THR A 23 -6.02 10.79 -1.37
C THR A 23 -6.87 11.20 -0.18
N SER A 24 -7.07 10.26 0.74
CA SER A 24 -7.70 10.51 2.04
C SER A 24 -6.92 9.75 3.10
N THR A 25 -6.36 10.48 4.05
CA THR A 25 -5.62 9.89 5.17
C THR A 25 -6.58 9.14 6.09
N VAL A 26 -6.23 7.90 6.43
CA VAL A 26 -6.94 7.09 7.44
C VAL A 26 -6.35 7.37 8.82
N GLY A 27 -5.03 7.46 8.91
CA GLY A 27 -4.30 7.76 10.15
C GLY A 27 -2.92 7.09 10.16
N THR A 28 -2.37 6.89 11.36
CA THR A 28 -1.06 6.26 11.56
C THR A 28 -1.21 4.98 12.37
N ASP A 29 -0.67 3.86 11.88
CA ASP A 29 -0.59 2.60 12.61
C ASP A 29 0.63 2.63 13.55
N PHE A 30 0.35 2.72 14.85
CA PHE A 30 1.36 2.66 15.91
C PHE A 30 1.55 1.25 16.50
N THR A 31 0.77 0.27 16.03
CA THR A 31 0.85 -1.12 16.51
C THR A 31 2.29 -1.63 16.40
N ASP A 32 2.80 -2.22 17.49
CA ASP A 32 4.16 -2.76 17.57
C ASP A 32 5.27 -1.78 17.15
N GLY A 33 5.03 -0.46 17.25
CA GLY A 33 6.01 0.56 16.86
C GLY A 33 6.22 0.70 15.35
N ARG A 34 5.28 0.21 14.52
CA ARG A 34 5.37 0.31 13.05
C ARG A 34 5.45 1.74 12.54
N ASN A 35 4.77 2.69 13.18
CA ASN A 35 4.74 4.11 12.83
C ASN A 35 4.44 4.34 11.34
N ALA A 36 3.43 3.66 10.81
CA ALA A 36 3.15 3.67 9.38
C ALA A 36 1.97 4.56 9.03
N GLU A 37 2.08 5.36 7.97
CA GLU A 37 0.95 6.11 7.44
C GLU A 37 0.01 5.19 6.65
N VAL A 38 -1.28 5.31 6.93
CA VAL A 38 -2.34 4.60 6.22
C VAL A 38 -3.22 5.60 5.50
N SER A 39 -3.38 5.42 4.19
CA SER A 39 -4.22 6.27 3.36
C SER A 39 -5.02 5.47 2.33
N ILE A 40 -6.13 6.04 1.90
CA ILE A 40 -6.91 5.55 0.76
C ILE A 40 -6.58 6.43 -0.43
N ILE A 41 -6.12 5.81 -1.52
CA ILE A 41 -5.89 6.51 -2.78
C ILE A 41 -6.83 5.98 -3.86
N GLN A 42 -7.43 6.88 -4.63
CA GLN A 42 -8.25 6.54 -5.78
C GLN A 42 -7.58 7.07 -7.05
N CYS A 43 -7.26 6.16 -7.97
CA CYS A 43 -6.68 6.53 -9.26
C CYS A 43 -7.69 7.36 -10.07
N ARG A 44 -7.30 8.54 -10.53
CA ARG A 44 -8.19 9.40 -11.34
C ARG A 44 -8.43 8.84 -12.75
N LEU A 45 -7.52 8.01 -13.26
CA LEU A 45 -7.64 7.41 -14.59
C LEU A 45 -8.59 6.20 -14.59
N CYS A 46 -8.30 5.17 -13.80
CA CYS A 46 -9.08 3.93 -13.80
C CYS A 46 -10.09 3.81 -12.65
N GLN A 47 -10.17 4.81 -11.76
CA GLN A 47 -11.09 4.87 -10.62
C GLN A 47 -10.92 3.77 -9.56
N ARG A 48 -9.92 2.91 -9.69
CA ARG A 48 -9.56 1.89 -8.70
C ARG A 48 -9.15 2.53 -7.38
N ILE A 49 -9.62 1.94 -6.29
CA ILE A 49 -9.37 2.38 -4.92
C ILE A 49 -8.36 1.44 -4.31
N TRP A 50 -7.33 2.01 -3.71
CA TRP A 50 -6.23 1.31 -3.07
C TRP A 50 -6.13 1.74 -1.61
N LEU A 51 -5.90 0.76 -0.74
CA LEU A 51 -5.34 0.97 0.59
C LEU A 51 -3.83 1.09 0.42
N LYS A 52 -3.25 2.22 0.84
CA LYS A 52 -1.81 2.48 0.88
C LYS A 52 -1.35 2.44 2.33
N TYR A 53 -0.29 1.67 2.59
CA TYR A 53 0.37 1.54 3.88
C TYR A 53 1.85 1.85 3.70
N GLU A 54 2.36 2.89 4.33
CA GLU A 54 3.68 3.44 4.06
C GLU A 54 4.49 3.57 5.35
N ILE A 55 5.68 2.99 5.33
CA ILE A 55 6.64 3.04 6.43
C ILE A 55 7.77 3.95 5.98
N GLU A 56 7.78 5.16 6.51
CA GLU A 56 8.91 6.08 6.37
C GLU A 56 9.73 6.07 7.64
N SER A 57 11.04 5.82 7.52
CA SER A 57 11.98 6.05 8.62
C SER A 57 12.67 7.39 8.36
N PRO A 58 12.44 8.42 9.20
CA PRO A 58 13.12 9.70 9.09
C PRO A 58 14.65 9.57 9.12
N ASP A 59 15.15 8.58 9.86
CA ASP A 59 16.57 8.38 10.13
C ASP A 59 17.27 7.48 9.08
N ASN A 60 16.52 6.72 8.29
CA ASN A 60 17.11 5.76 7.37
C ASN A 60 16.26 5.47 6.13
N LEU A 61 16.35 6.36 5.14
CA LEU A 61 15.71 6.24 3.82
C LEU A 61 16.05 4.93 3.08
N LYS A 62 17.05 4.15 3.52
CA LYS A 62 17.42 2.84 2.95
C LYS A 62 16.39 1.75 3.21
N TYR A 63 15.44 1.96 4.13
CA TYR A 63 14.43 0.98 4.51
C TYR A 63 13.00 1.47 4.28
N SER A 64 12.82 2.52 3.48
CA SER A 64 11.48 2.96 3.10
C SER A 64 10.77 1.87 2.32
N ARG A 65 9.50 1.69 2.64
CA ARG A 65 8.65 0.69 2.01
C ARG A 65 7.20 1.12 2.06
N TRP A 66 6.49 0.76 1.01
CA TRP A 66 5.06 0.96 0.92
C TRP A 66 4.39 -0.29 0.38
N TYR A 67 3.12 -0.42 0.69
CA TYR A 67 2.24 -1.51 0.27
C TYR A 67 0.94 -0.92 -0.27
N LYS A 68 0.40 -1.54 -1.32
CA LYS A 68 -0.88 -1.19 -1.94
C LYS A 68 -1.71 -2.41 -2.22
N GLY A 69 -2.95 -2.40 -1.74
CA GLY A 69 -3.94 -3.44 -2.00
C GLY A 69 -5.24 -2.84 -2.51
N ILE A 70 -5.93 -3.53 -3.42
CA ILE A 70 -7.26 -3.10 -3.89
C ILE A 70 -8.24 -3.22 -2.72
N ILE A 71 -8.97 -2.14 -2.46
CA ILE A 71 -9.97 -2.09 -1.39
C ILE A 71 -11.36 -1.78 -1.95
N ALA A 72 -12.37 -2.49 -1.45
CA ALA A 72 -13.76 -2.23 -1.82
C ALA A 72 -14.33 -1.03 -1.04
N LYS A 73 -15.25 -0.27 -1.64
CA LYS A 73 -15.86 0.92 -1.01
C LYS A 73 -16.45 0.68 0.38
N LYS A 74 -17.05 -0.50 0.61
CA LYS A 74 -17.60 -0.87 1.93
C LYS A 74 -16.50 -1.01 3.00
N GLU A 75 -15.34 -1.51 2.62
CA GLU A 75 -14.20 -1.72 3.53
C GLU A 75 -13.51 -0.38 3.83
N VAL A 76 -13.47 0.54 2.85
CA VAL A 76 -12.97 1.92 3.06
C VAL A 76 -13.67 2.61 4.22
N ALA A 77 -15.00 2.47 4.33
CA ALA A 77 -15.79 3.17 5.35
C ALA A 77 -15.50 2.72 6.79
N VAL A 78 -14.93 1.52 6.96
CA VAL A 78 -14.63 0.91 8.27
C VAL A 78 -13.13 0.70 8.48
N MET A 79 -12.30 1.13 7.53
CA MET A 79 -10.86 0.99 7.59
C MET A 79 -10.30 1.82 8.75
N LYS A 80 -9.38 1.22 9.50
CA LYS A 80 -8.62 1.86 10.57
C LYS A 80 -7.13 1.64 10.31
N PRO A 81 -6.23 2.46 10.86
CA PRO A 81 -4.80 2.22 10.67
C PRO A 81 -4.38 0.83 11.15
N GLU A 82 -4.92 0.37 12.29
CA GLU A 82 -4.50 -0.86 12.97
C GLU A 82 -4.93 -2.14 12.23
N ASN A 83 -5.98 -2.09 11.41
CA ASN A 83 -6.46 -3.25 10.64
C ASN A 83 -5.97 -3.28 9.18
N ALA A 84 -5.19 -2.27 8.77
CA ALA A 84 -4.69 -2.17 7.39
C ALA A 84 -3.75 -3.33 7.01
N VAL A 85 -2.90 -3.76 7.94
CA VAL A 85 -2.00 -4.91 7.73
C VAL A 85 -2.81 -6.19 7.51
N GLU A 86 -3.69 -6.53 8.45
CA GLU A 86 -4.56 -7.71 8.34
C GLU A 86 -5.36 -7.70 7.02
N TYR A 87 -5.86 -6.53 6.62
CA TYR A 87 -6.57 -6.40 5.34
C TYR A 87 -5.67 -6.75 4.15
N LEU A 88 -4.46 -6.19 4.08
CA LEU A 88 -3.52 -6.42 2.98
C LEU A 88 -3.03 -7.88 2.90
N GLU A 89 -2.77 -8.51 4.04
CA GLU A 89 -2.31 -9.90 4.10
C GLU A 89 -3.37 -10.91 3.66
N ASN A 90 -4.65 -10.56 3.86
CA ASN A 90 -5.79 -11.37 3.43
C ASN A 90 -6.18 -11.19 1.95
N LEU A 91 -5.54 -10.26 1.22
CA LEU A 91 -5.77 -10.12 -0.22
C LEU A 91 -5.12 -11.28 -1.00
N ASP A 92 -5.72 -11.64 -2.13
CA ASP A 92 -5.11 -12.57 -3.09
C ASP A 92 -3.71 -12.11 -3.51
N TRP A 93 -3.46 -10.81 -3.57
CA TRP A 93 -2.16 -10.20 -3.82
C TRP A 93 -2.20 -8.72 -3.44
N TYR A 94 -1.02 -8.15 -3.20
CA TYR A 94 -0.78 -6.71 -3.05
C TYR A 94 0.49 -6.33 -3.81
N ILE A 95 0.72 -5.03 -3.95
CA ILE A 95 1.92 -4.46 -4.59
C ILE A 95 2.74 -3.80 -3.49
N CYS A 96 4.06 -3.99 -3.50
CA CYS A 96 4.97 -3.30 -2.61
C CYS A 96 6.14 -2.70 -3.36
N GLY A 97 6.75 -1.67 -2.77
CA GLY A 97 7.93 -1.02 -3.32
C GLY A 97 8.61 -0.12 -2.29
N GLY A 98 9.59 0.66 -2.73
CA GLY A 98 10.46 1.45 -1.87
C GLY A 98 11.91 0.96 -1.91
N SER A 99 12.80 1.61 -1.17
CA SER A 99 14.24 1.30 -1.18
C SER A 99 14.53 -0.09 -0.64
N TYR A 100 13.72 -0.58 0.31
CA TYR A 100 13.78 -1.96 0.81
C TYR A 100 13.62 -3.00 -0.32
N PHE A 101 12.81 -2.70 -1.33
CA PHE A 101 12.58 -3.57 -2.50
C PHE A 101 13.47 -3.19 -3.69
N GLY A 102 14.55 -2.43 -3.47
CA GLY A 102 15.46 -1.99 -4.52
C GLY A 102 14.84 -0.98 -5.49
N ASN A 103 13.88 -0.17 -5.02
CA ASN A 103 13.13 0.81 -5.81
C ASN A 103 12.37 0.18 -6.99
N LYS A 104 11.89 -1.06 -6.81
CA LYS A 104 11.07 -1.77 -7.78
C LYS A 104 9.73 -2.13 -7.19
N GLU A 105 8.70 -2.12 -8.02
CA GLU A 105 7.38 -2.63 -7.66
C GLU A 105 7.35 -4.15 -7.79
N VAL A 106 6.88 -4.80 -6.74
CA VAL A 106 6.79 -6.25 -6.64
C VAL A 106 5.39 -6.63 -6.22
N PHE A 107 4.78 -7.56 -6.94
CA PHE A 107 3.54 -8.19 -6.53
C PHE A 107 3.85 -9.30 -5.54
N LYS A 108 3.20 -9.29 -4.38
CA LYS A 108 3.35 -10.28 -3.31
C LYS A 108 2.00 -10.77 -2.81
N GLN A 109 2.03 -11.81 -1.99
CA GLN A 109 0.87 -12.46 -1.36
C GLN A 109 1.26 -12.86 0.07
N GLY A 110 0.30 -12.90 0.99
CA GLY A 110 0.52 -13.27 2.38
C GLY A 110 1.16 -12.15 3.21
N ASN A 111 2.04 -12.50 4.14
CA ASN A 111 2.48 -11.57 5.18
C ASN A 111 3.33 -10.40 4.65
N LEU A 112 3.10 -9.22 5.22
CA LEU A 112 3.88 -8.02 4.94
C LEU A 112 5.30 -8.16 5.52
N SER A 113 6.28 -7.65 4.79
CA SER A 113 7.70 -7.74 5.20
C SER A 113 8.10 -6.55 6.07
N PHE A 114 8.08 -6.71 7.40
CA PHE A 114 8.46 -5.65 8.33
C PHE A 114 9.93 -5.69 8.78
N ASP A 115 10.69 -6.70 8.35
CA ASP A 115 12.09 -6.91 8.74
C ASP A 115 12.96 -5.66 8.48
N ILE A 116 13.87 -5.37 9.41
CA ILE A 116 14.86 -4.28 9.31
C ILE A 116 16.14 -4.83 8.69
#